data_AF-A0A178K9J4-F1
#
_entry.id   AF-A0A178K9J4-F1
#
_cell.length_a   1.000
_cell.length_b   1.000
_cell.length_c   1.000
_cell.angle_alpha   90.00
_cell.angle_beta   90.00
_cell.angle_gamma   90.00
#
_symmetry.space_group_name_H-M   'P 1'
#
loop_
_entity.id
_entity.type
_entity.pdbx_description
1 polymer ?
#
loop_
_entity_poly.entity_id
_entity_poly.type
_entity_poly.pdbx_seq_one_letter_code
_entity_poly.pdbx_strand_id
1 'polypeptide(L)'
;MLTIKKFTPLAILACALLSPSLFAAKKATTSNTNNFADPMTSLDDSLWWKSDGWSNGFPFVNRWEGEAITFSENEGMAISLSKNPLPDQSSEFQSGELRSHKFYRYGCFEAEMKPVKESGVVSAFFLFAGPYDKDENSNGMHNEIDIEFLGNNTNMMQINFWTNDDRYTSSNEKLIFLDFDASEDFHRYGIKWTPKAIKWYVDGQLVYVQRNNPNNPTPSADDSTLRIMANVWLTDSHISNWAGEYDDRGQTSTAYFRNISYTQGKHCTIE
;
A
#
# COMPACT_ATOMS: atom_id res chain seq x y z
N MET A 1 77.16 11.59 -56.26
CA MET A 1 78.08 12.66 -55.82
C MET A 1 77.22 13.86 -55.44
N LEU A 2 77.53 14.47 -54.29
CA LEU A 2 76.95 15.65 -53.65
C LEU A 2 75.59 15.57 -52.91
N THR A 3 75.79 15.55 -51.59
CA THR A 3 74.93 15.75 -50.43
C THR A 3 74.19 17.09 -50.43
N ILE A 4 72.91 17.11 -50.04
CA ILE A 4 72.23 18.31 -49.53
C ILE A 4 71.52 17.96 -48.23
N LYS A 5 72.06 18.46 -47.12
CA LYS A 5 71.45 18.50 -45.78
C LYS A 5 70.34 19.56 -45.79
N LYS A 6 69.12 19.19 -45.40
CA LYS A 6 68.05 20.16 -45.11
C LYS A 6 68.01 20.45 -43.60
N PHE A 7 68.06 21.74 -43.30
CA PHE A 7 68.00 22.35 -41.98
C PHE A 7 66.59 22.26 -41.38
N THR A 8 66.54 21.99 -40.08
CA THR A 8 65.39 22.08 -39.19
C THR A 8 65.16 23.55 -38.78
N PRO A 9 63.91 24.07 -38.74
CA PRO A 9 63.58 25.25 -37.98
C PRO A 9 62.87 24.89 -36.65
N LEU A 10 63.29 25.62 -35.63
CA LEU A 10 62.74 25.74 -34.27
C LEU A 10 61.21 25.86 -34.25
N ALA A 11 60.55 25.02 -33.47
CA ALA A 11 59.18 25.23 -33.01
C ALA A 11 59.20 26.18 -31.81
N ILE A 12 58.54 27.33 -31.94
CA ILE A 12 58.28 28.26 -30.83
C ILE A 12 57.11 27.68 -30.01
N LEU A 13 57.39 27.39 -28.74
CA LEU A 13 56.43 26.89 -27.76
C LEU A 13 55.51 28.05 -27.31
N ALA A 14 54.30 28.13 -27.84
CA ALA A 14 53.27 29.02 -27.31
C ALA A 14 52.61 28.37 -26.09
N CYS A 15 52.92 28.89 -24.90
CA CYS A 15 52.29 28.51 -23.65
C CYS A 15 50.87 29.10 -23.60
N ALA A 16 49.86 28.33 -24.01
CA ALA A 16 48.47 28.71 -23.86
C ALA A 16 48.05 28.48 -22.41
N LEU A 17 47.73 29.57 -21.70
CA LEU A 17 47.09 29.55 -20.39
C LEU A 17 45.70 28.92 -20.53
N LEU A 18 45.57 27.67 -20.11
CA LEU A 18 44.27 27.02 -19.92
C LEU A 18 43.57 27.70 -18.74
N SER A 19 42.62 28.58 -19.04
CA SER A 19 41.61 29.01 -18.07
C SER A 19 40.84 27.76 -17.62
N PRO A 20 40.74 27.46 -16.31
CA PRO A 20 39.88 26.39 -15.87
C PRO A 20 38.43 26.84 -16.12
N SER A 21 37.83 26.29 -17.17
CA SER A 21 36.40 26.33 -17.38
C SER A 21 35.77 25.66 -16.16
N LEU A 22 35.30 26.47 -15.21
CA LEU A 22 34.43 26.03 -14.14
C LEU A 22 33.16 25.47 -14.79
N PHE A 23 33.16 24.17 -15.05
CA PHE A 23 31.92 23.41 -15.13
C PHE A 23 31.27 23.55 -13.76
N ALA A 24 30.40 24.54 -13.61
CA ALA A 24 29.46 24.58 -12.52
C ALA A 24 28.66 23.27 -12.62
N ALA A 25 28.94 22.35 -11.69
CA ALA A 25 28.09 21.20 -11.48
C ALA A 25 26.67 21.75 -11.30
N LYS A 26 25.76 21.41 -12.21
CA LYS A 26 24.32 21.58 -11.96
C LYS A 26 24.06 20.82 -10.66
N LYS A 27 23.81 21.57 -9.57
CA LYS A 27 23.30 20.97 -8.34
C LYS A 27 22.11 20.10 -8.74
N ALA A 28 22.22 18.81 -8.46
CA ALA A 28 21.08 17.92 -8.51
C ALA A 28 19.97 18.58 -7.68
N THR A 29 18.89 18.98 -8.35
CA THR A 29 17.68 19.41 -7.67
C THR A 29 17.11 18.13 -7.09
N THR A 30 17.29 17.91 -5.78
CA THR A 30 16.63 16.84 -5.05
C THR A 30 15.13 17.01 -5.26
N SER A 31 14.54 16.17 -6.13
CA SER A 31 13.10 15.98 -6.15
C SER A 31 12.75 15.33 -4.82
N ASN A 32 12.41 16.18 -3.84
CA ASN A 32 11.99 15.82 -2.49
C ASN A 32 10.55 15.28 -2.52
N THR A 33 10.26 14.37 -3.44
CA THR A 33 8.92 13.82 -3.65
C THR A 33 8.84 12.51 -2.87
N ASN A 34 8.03 12.47 -1.81
CA ASN A 34 7.73 11.25 -1.05
C ASN A 34 6.89 10.23 -1.85
N ASN A 35 6.83 10.36 -3.17
CA ASN A 35 6.01 9.52 -4.03
C ASN A 35 6.76 8.20 -4.31
N PHE A 36 6.02 7.12 -4.47
CA PHE A 36 6.57 5.85 -4.95
C PHE A 36 5.52 5.11 -5.76
N ALA A 37 5.99 4.20 -6.59
CA ALA A 37 5.18 3.16 -7.23
C ALA A 37 6.01 1.88 -7.20
N ASP A 38 5.41 0.80 -6.71
CA ASP A 38 6.07 -0.47 -6.52
C ASP A 38 5.24 -1.56 -7.22
N PRO A 39 5.82 -2.25 -8.23
CA PRO A 39 5.10 -3.26 -8.99
C PRO A 39 4.76 -4.51 -8.16
N MET A 40 5.33 -4.68 -6.97
CA MET A 40 5.18 -5.86 -6.12
C MET A 40 5.72 -7.15 -6.75
N THR A 41 6.76 -7.11 -7.60
CA THR A 41 7.37 -8.33 -8.17
C THR A 41 8.44 -8.95 -7.29
N SER A 42 8.90 -8.20 -6.27
CA SER A 42 9.81 -8.64 -5.21
C SER A 42 9.58 -7.78 -3.96
N LEU A 43 10.02 -8.25 -2.79
CA LEU A 43 9.99 -7.43 -1.58
C LEU A 43 11.04 -6.30 -1.66
N ASP A 44 10.59 -5.05 -1.69
CA ASP A 44 11.45 -3.89 -1.42
C ASP A 44 11.50 -3.63 0.10
N ASP A 45 12.52 -4.20 0.75
CA ASP A 45 12.76 -4.05 2.20
C ASP A 45 13.02 -2.59 2.64
N SER A 46 13.24 -1.66 1.71
CA SER A 46 13.35 -0.24 2.05
C SER A 46 11.99 0.44 2.21
N LEU A 47 10.94 -0.15 1.63
CA LEU A 47 9.58 0.35 1.66
C LEU A 47 8.68 -0.45 2.59
N TRP A 48 8.88 -1.77 2.68
CA TRP A 48 7.92 -2.68 3.29
C TRP A 48 8.55 -3.63 4.29
N TRP A 49 7.74 -4.09 5.23
CA TRP A 49 8.02 -5.30 5.99
C TRP A 49 6.79 -6.21 6.02
N LYS A 50 7.03 -7.50 6.24
CA LYS A 50 6.01 -8.51 6.41
C LYS A 50 5.72 -8.71 7.89
N SER A 51 4.46 -8.61 8.31
CA SER A 51 4.05 -9.01 9.66
C SER A 51 4.34 -10.49 9.84
N ASP A 52 4.90 -10.83 10.99
CA ASP A 52 5.36 -12.18 11.29
C ASP A 52 5.27 -12.40 12.80
N GLY A 53 4.80 -13.57 13.23
CA GLY A 53 4.99 -13.96 14.61
C GLY A 53 3.80 -13.71 15.56
N TRP A 54 2.68 -13.18 15.12
CA TRP A 54 1.62 -12.69 16.02
C TRP A 54 0.23 -12.65 15.38
N SER A 55 -0.81 -12.48 16.19
CA SER A 55 -2.21 -12.39 15.74
C SER A 55 -2.87 -11.14 16.32
N ASN A 56 -3.79 -10.52 15.58
CA ASN A 56 -4.57 -9.38 16.08
C ASN A 56 -5.48 -9.76 17.26
N GLY A 57 -5.85 -11.04 17.37
CA GLY A 57 -6.95 -11.48 18.23
C GLY A 57 -8.30 -11.18 17.58
N PHE A 58 -9.38 -11.36 18.34
CA PHE A 58 -10.73 -11.19 17.82
C PHE A 58 -10.90 -9.86 17.05
N PRO A 59 -11.49 -9.87 15.83
CA PRO A 59 -12.12 -11.01 15.17
C PRO A 59 -11.23 -11.83 14.22
N PHE A 60 -9.92 -11.60 14.21
CA PHE A 60 -8.98 -12.30 13.35
C PHE A 60 -8.63 -13.67 13.95
N VAL A 61 -8.86 -14.74 13.20
CA VAL A 61 -8.54 -16.11 13.67
C VAL A 61 -7.24 -16.67 13.09
N ASN A 62 -6.62 -15.97 12.14
CA ASN A 62 -5.28 -16.32 11.65
C ASN A 62 -4.17 -15.61 12.44
N ARG A 63 -2.98 -16.22 12.40
CA ARG A 63 -1.71 -15.56 12.72
C ARG A 63 -1.09 -14.95 11.48
N TRP A 64 -0.30 -13.91 11.64
CA TRP A 64 0.53 -13.34 10.59
C TRP A 64 1.85 -14.10 10.48
N GLU A 65 2.15 -14.57 9.28
CA GLU A 65 3.40 -15.23 8.91
C GLU A 65 3.97 -14.54 7.67
N GLY A 66 5.23 -14.11 7.74
CA GLY A 66 5.88 -13.48 6.60
C GLY A 66 6.01 -14.43 5.41
N GLU A 67 6.09 -15.73 5.65
CA GLU A 67 6.16 -16.76 4.61
C GLU A 67 4.83 -16.98 3.87
N ALA A 68 3.71 -16.47 4.39
CA ALA A 68 2.42 -16.48 3.68
C ALA A 68 2.35 -15.42 2.56
N ILE A 69 3.37 -14.56 2.45
CA ILE A 69 3.51 -13.56 1.40
C ILE A 69 4.63 -13.97 0.44
N THR A 70 4.29 -14.11 -0.84
CA THR A 70 5.24 -14.43 -1.91
C THR A 70 5.13 -13.40 -3.03
N PHE A 71 6.14 -13.35 -3.91
CA PHE A 71 6.21 -12.38 -5.00
C PHE A 71 6.56 -13.09 -6.31
N SER A 72 5.98 -12.61 -7.42
CA SER A 72 6.29 -13.11 -8.75
C SER A 72 6.24 -12.00 -9.80
N GLU A 73 6.96 -12.19 -10.90
CA GLU A 73 7.00 -11.23 -12.01
C GLU A 73 5.62 -11.03 -12.69
N ASN A 74 4.77 -12.05 -12.71
CA ASN A 74 3.51 -12.02 -13.47
C ASN A 74 2.29 -11.62 -12.63
N GLU A 75 2.23 -12.08 -11.37
CA GLU A 75 1.06 -11.87 -10.49
C GLU A 75 1.31 -10.83 -9.40
N GLY A 76 2.53 -10.31 -9.28
CA GLY A 76 2.92 -9.41 -8.21
C GLY A 76 3.01 -10.15 -6.87
N MET A 77 2.54 -9.51 -5.79
CA MET A 77 2.50 -10.07 -4.45
C MET A 77 1.27 -10.98 -4.29
N ALA A 78 1.47 -12.19 -3.79
CA ALA A 78 0.42 -13.10 -3.37
C ALA A 78 0.39 -13.21 -1.84
N ILE A 79 -0.77 -12.99 -1.24
CA ILE A 79 -1.02 -13.20 0.19
C ILE A 79 -1.96 -14.41 0.33
N SER A 80 -1.48 -15.46 0.99
CA SER A 80 -2.21 -16.72 1.13
C SER A 80 -2.79 -16.89 2.54
N LEU A 81 -4.01 -17.42 2.63
CA LEU A 81 -4.65 -17.93 3.84
C LEU A 81 -4.64 -19.46 3.77
N SER A 82 -4.13 -20.12 4.80
CA SER A 82 -4.12 -21.59 4.89
C SER A 82 -4.23 -22.06 6.34
N LYS A 83 -4.43 -23.37 6.53
CA LYS A 83 -4.18 -24.00 7.84
C LYS A 83 -2.75 -23.68 8.29
N ASN A 84 -2.62 -23.42 9.59
CA ASN A 84 -1.33 -23.27 10.23
C ASN A 84 -0.67 -24.65 10.37
N PRO A 85 0.51 -24.89 9.77
CA PRO A 85 1.20 -26.17 9.88
C PRO A 85 1.88 -26.38 11.25
N LEU A 86 1.92 -25.36 12.12
CA LEU A 86 2.59 -25.39 13.42
C LEU A 86 1.56 -25.58 14.56
N PRO A 87 1.44 -26.80 15.13
CA PRO A 87 0.41 -27.15 16.10
C PRO A 87 0.63 -26.59 17.52
N ASP A 88 1.75 -25.93 17.78
CA ASP A 88 2.09 -25.32 19.07
C ASP A 88 1.69 -23.84 19.17
N GLN A 89 1.10 -23.27 18.11
CA GLN A 89 0.65 -21.90 18.06
C GLN A 89 -0.87 -21.77 18.21
N SER A 90 -1.32 -20.69 18.86
CA SER A 90 -2.71 -20.48 19.28
C SER A 90 -3.72 -20.22 18.14
N SER A 91 -3.27 -20.16 16.89
CA SER A 91 -4.13 -19.87 15.73
C SER A 91 -4.13 -21.04 14.76
N GLU A 92 -5.32 -21.54 14.44
CA GLU A 92 -5.53 -22.67 13.53
C GLU A 92 -5.19 -22.33 12.07
N PHE A 93 -5.21 -21.05 11.72
CA PHE A 93 -4.92 -20.54 10.39
C PHE A 93 -3.73 -19.58 10.42
N GLN A 94 -3.06 -19.45 9.28
CA GLN A 94 -2.00 -18.48 9.03
C GLN A 94 -2.35 -17.66 7.79
N SER A 95 -1.95 -16.40 7.77
CA SER A 95 -1.99 -15.57 6.57
C SER A 95 -0.92 -14.48 6.60
N GLY A 96 -0.93 -13.56 5.64
CA GLY A 96 0.07 -12.52 5.49
C GLY A 96 -0.52 -11.11 5.61
N GLU A 97 0.32 -10.21 6.10
CA GLU A 97 0.06 -8.77 6.11
C GLU A 97 1.35 -8.02 5.76
N LEU A 98 1.29 -7.17 4.74
CA LEU A 98 2.36 -6.28 4.32
C LEU A 98 2.12 -4.88 4.89
N ARG A 99 3.18 -4.22 5.38
CA ARG A 99 3.11 -2.88 5.97
C ARG A 99 4.22 -1.98 5.46
N SER A 100 3.91 -0.71 5.21
CA SER A 100 4.92 0.27 4.78
C SER A 100 5.73 0.83 5.96
N HIS A 101 7.07 0.87 5.83
CA HIS A 101 8.00 1.45 6.82
C HIS A 101 7.69 2.90 7.20
N LYS A 102 7.14 3.69 6.28
CA LYS A 102 6.76 5.08 6.52
C LYS A 102 5.26 5.20 6.77
N PHE A 103 4.91 6.26 7.49
CA PHE A 103 3.56 6.80 7.49
C PHE A 103 3.47 7.94 6.48
N TYR A 104 2.30 8.05 5.85
CA TYR A 104 2.03 8.98 4.77
C TYR A 104 0.96 9.99 5.19
N ARG A 105 0.98 11.14 4.51
CA ARG A 105 0.02 12.24 4.71
C ARG A 105 -1.02 12.19 3.58
N TYR A 106 -1.83 13.24 3.48
CA TYR A 106 -2.75 13.47 2.37
C TYR A 106 -2.11 13.21 1.00
N GLY A 107 -2.83 12.50 0.14
CA GLY A 107 -2.38 12.06 -1.18
C GLY A 107 -3.34 11.07 -1.81
N CYS A 108 -2.87 10.42 -2.85
CA CYS A 108 -3.55 9.34 -3.55
C CYS A 108 -2.79 8.05 -3.27
N PHE A 109 -3.52 6.99 -2.93
CA PHE A 109 -3.03 5.67 -2.60
C PHE A 109 -3.75 4.70 -3.51
N GLU A 110 -3.00 3.91 -4.27
CA GLU A 110 -3.58 3.03 -5.28
C GLU A 110 -2.95 1.65 -5.18
N ALA A 111 -3.74 0.62 -5.44
CA ALA A 111 -3.30 -0.75 -5.61
C ALA A 111 -4.13 -1.42 -6.70
N GLU A 112 -3.50 -2.26 -7.51
CA GLU A 112 -4.24 -3.26 -8.28
C GLU A 112 -4.37 -4.51 -7.43
N MET A 113 -5.58 -5.01 -7.26
CA MET A 113 -5.82 -6.22 -6.47
C MET A 113 -6.84 -7.17 -7.09
N LYS A 114 -6.68 -8.44 -6.76
CA LYS A 114 -7.61 -9.53 -7.03
C LYS A 114 -7.90 -10.24 -5.69
N PRO A 115 -9.01 -9.89 -4.98
CA PRO A 115 -9.35 -10.44 -3.67
C PRO A 115 -9.70 -11.92 -3.69
N VAL A 116 -9.65 -12.54 -2.51
CA VAL A 116 -10.15 -13.91 -2.27
C VAL A 116 -11.68 -13.97 -2.42
N LYS A 117 -12.18 -14.98 -3.13
CA LYS A 117 -13.60 -15.35 -3.21
C LYS A 117 -13.91 -16.55 -2.32
N GLU A 118 -13.93 -16.32 -1.02
CA GLU A 118 -14.29 -17.34 -0.03
C GLU A 118 -15.01 -16.72 1.16
N SER A 119 -16.14 -17.32 1.55
CA SER A 119 -16.96 -16.84 2.66
C SER A 119 -16.16 -16.82 3.97
N GLY A 120 -16.28 -15.76 4.76
CA GLY A 120 -15.52 -15.56 5.99
C GLY A 120 -14.08 -15.05 5.79
N VAL A 121 -13.62 -14.90 4.54
CA VAL A 121 -12.29 -14.35 4.24
C VAL A 121 -12.40 -12.89 3.80
N VAL A 122 -11.53 -12.04 4.34
CA VAL A 122 -11.43 -10.62 3.97
C VAL A 122 -10.10 -10.37 3.30
N SER A 123 -10.12 -9.66 2.16
CA SER A 123 -8.92 -9.11 1.52
C SER A 123 -8.96 -7.59 1.59
N ALA A 124 -7.93 -6.95 2.13
CA ALA A 124 -7.94 -5.51 2.39
C ALA A 124 -6.73 -4.77 1.84
N PHE A 125 -6.97 -3.52 1.42
CA PHE A 125 -5.98 -2.48 1.19
C PHE A 125 -6.40 -1.24 1.96
N PHE A 126 -5.58 -0.81 2.92
CA PHE A 126 -6.02 0.17 3.89
C PHE A 126 -4.88 1.06 4.38
N LEU A 127 -5.27 2.18 4.98
CA LEU A 127 -4.37 3.13 5.61
C LEU A 127 -4.58 3.08 7.12
N PHE A 128 -3.52 2.91 7.92
CA PHE A 128 -3.68 2.71 9.36
C PHE A 128 -2.65 3.48 10.20
N ALA A 129 -3.11 4.01 11.34
CA ALA A 129 -2.29 4.29 12.50
C ALA A 129 -3.10 4.05 13.77
N GLY A 130 -2.47 3.54 14.82
CA GLY A 130 -3.14 3.25 16.08
C GLY A 130 -2.20 3.37 17.29
N PRO A 131 -2.70 3.13 18.51
CA PRO A 131 -1.95 3.36 19.75
C PRO A 131 -0.60 2.63 19.81
N TYR A 132 -0.48 1.48 19.13
CA TYR A 132 0.72 0.63 19.12
C TYR A 132 1.49 0.65 17.79
N ASP A 133 0.95 1.26 16.74
CA ASP A 133 1.62 1.42 15.44
C ASP A 133 1.31 2.81 14.87
N LYS A 134 2.16 3.78 15.23
CA LYS A 134 1.97 5.20 14.92
C LYS A 134 3.28 5.92 14.66
N ASP A 135 3.18 7.05 13.96
CA ASP A 135 4.25 8.04 13.90
C ASP A 135 4.52 8.66 15.27
N GLU A 136 5.74 9.13 15.50
CA GLU A 136 6.13 9.78 16.76
C GLU A 136 5.29 11.03 17.06
N ASN A 137 4.86 11.76 16.02
CA ASN A 137 4.08 12.99 16.12
C ASN A 137 2.57 12.75 16.04
N SER A 138 2.13 11.49 15.99
CA SER A 138 0.70 11.12 16.01
C SER A 138 0.08 11.35 17.39
N ASN A 139 -1.21 11.66 17.40
CA ASN A 139 -2.04 11.72 18.61
C ASN A 139 -2.25 10.37 19.32
N GLY A 140 -1.83 9.26 18.68
CA GLY A 140 -1.90 7.91 19.24
C GLY A 140 -3.28 7.30 19.33
N MET A 141 -4.26 7.85 18.62
CA MET A 141 -5.58 7.28 18.46
C MET A 141 -5.68 6.50 17.16
N HIS A 142 -6.57 5.51 17.12
CA HIS A 142 -6.87 4.74 15.92
C HIS A 142 -7.49 5.63 14.84
N ASN A 143 -6.77 5.73 13.73
CA ASN A 143 -7.20 6.36 12.50
C ASN A 143 -6.99 5.39 11.34
N GLU A 144 -8.02 5.22 10.52
CA GLU A 144 -8.01 4.20 9.46
C GLU A 144 -8.87 4.60 8.26
N ILE A 145 -8.50 4.16 7.06
CA ILE A 145 -9.27 4.32 5.82
C ILE A 145 -9.17 3.05 4.99
N ASP A 146 -10.32 2.46 4.65
CA ASP A 146 -10.39 1.08 4.21
C ASP A 146 -10.91 0.90 2.78
N ILE A 147 -10.38 -0.12 2.13
CA ILE A 147 -10.98 -0.87 1.04
C ILE A 147 -10.92 -2.35 1.43
N GLU A 148 -12.08 -2.97 1.59
CA GLU A 148 -12.22 -4.37 1.99
C GLU A 148 -13.12 -5.13 1.02
N PHE A 149 -12.72 -6.37 0.72
CA PHE A 149 -13.54 -7.33 -0.01
C PHE A 149 -13.92 -8.47 0.91
N LEU A 150 -15.22 -8.63 1.12
CA LEU A 150 -15.78 -9.78 1.82
C LEU A 150 -15.92 -10.91 0.80
N GLY A 151 -15.18 -11.99 0.99
CA GLY A 151 -15.08 -13.06 -0.01
C GLY A 151 -16.38 -13.84 -0.24
N ASN A 152 -17.39 -13.65 0.61
CA ASN A 152 -18.74 -14.16 0.37
C ASN A 152 -19.46 -13.46 -0.81
N ASN A 153 -19.06 -12.23 -1.17
CA ASN A 153 -19.59 -11.50 -2.32
C ASN A 153 -18.59 -10.48 -2.88
N THR A 154 -17.75 -10.94 -3.80
CA THR A 154 -16.72 -10.15 -4.50
C THR A 154 -17.27 -9.24 -5.60
N ASN A 155 -18.59 -9.17 -5.80
CA ASN A 155 -19.24 -8.10 -6.58
C ASN A 155 -19.53 -6.85 -5.72
N MET A 156 -19.08 -6.84 -4.47
CA MET A 156 -19.18 -5.68 -3.58
C MET A 156 -17.83 -5.34 -3.00
N MET A 157 -17.51 -4.04 -3.02
CA MET A 157 -16.40 -3.46 -2.28
C MET A 157 -16.97 -2.78 -1.03
N GLN A 158 -16.47 -3.12 0.15
CA GLN A 158 -16.75 -2.38 1.36
C GLN A 158 -15.70 -1.28 1.53
N ILE A 159 -16.14 -0.08 1.88
CA ILE A 159 -15.29 1.01 2.31
C ILE A 159 -15.65 1.40 3.74
N ASN A 160 -14.67 1.87 4.49
CA ASN A 160 -14.86 2.36 5.84
C ASN A 160 -13.78 3.40 6.20
N PHE A 161 -13.96 4.07 7.33
CA PHE A 161 -12.91 4.86 7.96
C PHE A 161 -13.17 5.00 9.46
N TRP A 162 -12.08 5.08 10.22
CA TRP A 162 -12.07 5.34 11.66
C TRP A 162 -11.36 6.65 11.93
N THR A 163 -11.95 7.50 12.76
CA THR A 163 -11.33 8.77 13.17
C THR A 163 -11.23 8.82 14.69
N ASN A 164 -9.99 8.86 15.19
CA ASN A 164 -9.68 9.05 16.61
C ASN A 164 -10.42 8.08 17.55
N ASP A 165 -10.23 6.77 17.38
CA ASP A 165 -10.90 5.69 18.14
C ASP A 165 -12.43 5.63 17.92
N ASP A 166 -12.92 6.10 16.76
CA ASP A 166 -14.34 6.22 16.40
C ASP A 166 -15.21 6.87 17.50
N ARG A 167 -14.69 7.94 18.10
CA ARG A 167 -15.38 8.71 19.17
C ARG A 167 -16.68 9.39 18.72
N TYR A 168 -17.00 9.32 17.44
CA TYR A 168 -18.12 10.05 16.82
C TYR A 168 -19.37 9.18 16.64
N THR A 169 -19.34 7.91 17.09
CA THR A 169 -20.50 6.97 17.12
C THR A 169 -21.17 6.79 15.76
N SER A 170 -20.42 6.92 14.67
CA SER A 170 -20.93 6.84 13.31
C SER A 170 -20.50 5.54 12.66
N SER A 171 -21.48 4.71 12.26
CA SER A 171 -21.21 3.63 11.30
C SER A 171 -20.88 4.25 9.94
N ASN A 172 -19.62 4.06 9.53
CA ASN A 172 -19.02 4.67 8.35
C ASN A 172 -18.99 3.71 7.16
N GLU A 173 -19.36 2.45 7.37
CA GLU A 173 -19.37 1.41 6.37
C GLU A 173 -20.31 1.77 5.21
N LYS A 174 -19.81 1.53 3.99
CA LYS A 174 -20.60 1.57 2.76
C LYS A 174 -20.23 0.41 1.88
N LEU A 175 -21.25 -0.26 1.35
CA LEU A 175 -21.10 -1.26 0.30
C LEU A 175 -21.27 -0.57 -1.05
N ILE A 176 -20.26 -0.72 -1.90
CA ILE A 176 -20.23 -0.24 -3.28
C ILE A 176 -20.41 -1.45 -4.18
N PHE A 177 -21.46 -1.44 -5.00
CA PHE A 177 -21.69 -2.47 -6.00
C PHE A 177 -20.69 -2.31 -7.16
N LEU A 178 -20.07 -3.41 -7.56
CA LEU A 178 -19.22 -3.53 -8.73
C LEU A 178 -20.01 -4.29 -9.81
N ASP A 179 -19.97 -3.79 -11.05
CA ASP A 179 -20.59 -4.44 -12.20
C ASP A 179 -19.76 -5.61 -12.76
N PHE A 180 -18.70 -5.99 -12.03
CA PHE A 180 -17.83 -7.13 -12.28
C PHE A 180 -17.59 -7.91 -10.98
N ASP A 181 -16.98 -9.08 -11.11
CA ASP A 181 -16.53 -9.89 -9.99
C ASP A 181 -15.05 -9.60 -9.71
N ALA A 182 -14.75 -8.96 -8.58
CA ALA A 182 -13.40 -8.49 -8.28
C ALA A 182 -12.37 -9.63 -8.18
N SER A 183 -12.77 -10.87 -7.90
CA SER A 183 -11.83 -11.98 -7.76
C SER A 183 -11.34 -12.56 -9.08
N GLU A 184 -11.95 -12.21 -10.21
CA GLU A 184 -11.64 -12.82 -11.50
C GLU A 184 -10.45 -12.16 -12.18
N ASP A 185 -10.27 -10.84 -12.03
CA ASP A 185 -9.23 -10.05 -12.68
C ASP A 185 -8.66 -8.97 -11.75
N PHE A 186 -7.49 -8.42 -12.11
CA PHE A 186 -6.95 -7.25 -11.42
C PHE A 186 -7.74 -5.99 -11.81
N HIS A 187 -8.20 -5.27 -10.79
CA HIS A 187 -8.76 -3.93 -10.93
C HIS A 187 -7.99 -2.94 -10.08
N ARG A 188 -7.97 -1.67 -10.48
CA ARG A 188 -7.28 -0.60 -9.75
C ARG A 188 -8.22 0.05 -8.76
N TYR A 189 -7.84 0.03 -7.48
CA TYR A 189 -8.59 0.64 -6.40
C TYR A 189 -7.79 1.79 -5.81
N GLY A 190 -8.47 2.89 -5.51
CA GLY A 190 -7.81 4.13 -5.14
C GLY A 190 -8.47 4.85 -3.97
N ILE A 191 -7.65 5.37 -3.06
CA ILE A 191 -8.05 6.26 -1.97
C ILE A 191 -7.39 7.62 -2.21
N LYS A 192 -8.20 8.67 -2.38
CA LYS A 192 -7.73 10.06 -2.35
C LYS A 192 -8.12 10.71 -1.03
N TRP A 193 -7.13 10.84 -0.16
CA TRP A 193 -7.28 11.42 1.16
C TRP A 193 -6.81 12.88 1.18
N THR A 194 -7.72 13.79 1.56
CA THR A 194 -7.47 15.23 1.59
C THR A 194 -8.06 15.86 2.86
N PRO A 195 -7.67 17.09 3.24
CA PRO A 195 -8.28 17.77 4.39
C PRO A 195 -9.81 17.93 4.31
N LYS A 196 -10.39 17.86 3.10
CA LYS A 196 -11.81 18.13 2.85
C LYS A 196 -12.66 16.87 2.71
N ALA A 197 -12.06 15.75 2.35
CA ALA A 197 -12.77 14.52 2.00
C ALA A 197 -11.82 13.34 1.83
N ILE A 198 -12.39 12.14 2.00
CA ILE A 198 -11.88 10.89 1.43
C ILE A 198 -12.71 10.58 0.19
N LYS A 199 -12.06 10.11 -0.86
CA LYS A 199 -12.70 9.68 -2.10
C LYS A 199 -12.17 8.31 -2.49
N TRP A 200 -13.07 7.42 -2.87
CA TRP A 200 -12.73 6.08 -3.32
C TRP A 200 -12.96 5.95 -4.81
N TYR A 201 -12.06 5.21 -5.46
CA TYR A 201 -12.01 5.03 -6.90
C TYR A 201 -11.92 3.55 -7.26
N VAL A 202 -12.53 3.19 -8.38
CA VAL A 202 -12.41 1.89 -9.05
C VAL A 202 -12.10 2.17 -10.51
N ASP A 203 -10.99 1.66 -11.02
CA ASP A 203 -10.50 1.84 -12.40
C ASP A 203 -10.53 3.31 -12.86
N GLY A 204 -10.01 4.20 -12.02
CA GLY A 204 -9.97 5.65 -12.27
C GLY A 204 -11.31 6.37 -12.06
N GLN A 205 -12.41 5.65 -11.88
CA GLN A 205 -13.74 6.23 -11.69
C GLN A 205 -14.03 6.50 -10.22
N LEU A 206 -14.50 7.70 -9.90
CA LEU A 206 -14.94 8.07 -8.55
C LEU A 206 -16.24 7.33 -8.20
N VAL A 207 -16.20 6.45 -7.19
CA VAL A 207 -17.37 5.66 -6.77
C VAL A 207 -18.02 6.16 -5.49
N TYR A 208 -17.25 6.80 -4.59
CA TYR A 208 -17.80 7.35 -3.33
C TYR A 208 -17.00 8.55 -2.81
N VAL A 209 -17.68 9.43 -2.08
CA VAL A 209 -17.08 10.60 -1.42
C VAL A 209 -17.60 10.73 0.01
N GLN A 210 -16.69 10.63 0.99
CA GLN A 210 -16.95 11.06 2.35
C GLN A 210 -16.42 12.48 2.55
N ARG A 211 -17.29 13.43 2.88
CA ARG A 211 -16.86 14.81 3.19
C ARG A 211 -16.53 14.95 4.67
N ASN A 212 -15.39 15.57 4.94
CA ASN A 212 -15.02 15.96 6.29
C ASN A 212 -16.05 16.98 6.81
N ASN A 213 -16.63 16.71 7.97
CA ASN A 213 -17.58 17.61 8.63
C ASN A 213 -17.50 17.45 10.17
N PRO A 214 -17.89 18.46 10.97
CA PRO A 214 -17.73 18.43 12.42
C PRO A 214 -18.47 17.30 13.15
N ASN A 215 -19.53 16.72 12.57
CA ASN A 215 -20.34 15.69 13.20
C ASN A 215 -19.86 14.27 12.85
N ASN A 216 -19.13 14.12 11.75
CA ASN A 216 -18.50 12.87 11.33
C ASN A 216 -17.18 13.25 10.61
N PRO A 217 -16.14 13.61 11.38
CA PRO A 217 -14.87 14.01 10.81
C PRO A 217 -14.16 12.81 10.18
N THR A 218 -13.50 13.06 9.05
CA THR A 218 -12.57 12.09 8.46
C THR A 218 -11.20 12.21 9.15
N PRO A 219 -10.32 11.18 9.07
CA PRO A 219 -8.97 11.26 9.63
C PRO A 219 -8.22 12.49 9.15
N SER A 220 -7.52 13.16 10.07
CA SER A 220 -6.70 14.33 9.78
C SER A 220 -5.23 13.95 9.77
N ALA A 221 -4.51 14.33 8.70
CA ALA A 221 -3.07 14.14 8.65
C ALA A 221 -2.31 15.01 9.68
N ASP A 222 -3.00 15.99 10.28
CA ASP A 222 -2.46 16.79 11.39
C ASP A 222 -2.60 16.06 12.74
N ASP A 223 -3.54 15.13 12.85
CA ASP A 223 -3.73 14.26 14.02
C ASP A 223 -2.83 13.03 13.92
N SER A 224 -2.79 12.37 12.76
CA SER A 224 -1.93 11.22 12.50
C SER A 224 -1.63 11.06 11.01
N THR A 225 -0.38 10.73 10.69
CA THR A 225 -0.03 10.12 9.40
C THR A 225 -0.39 8.63 9.44
N LEU A 226 -0.62 7.99 8.28
CA LEU A 226 -1.11 6.61 8.17
C LEU A 226 -0.16 5.75 7.34
N ARG A 227 0.14 4.52 7.77
CA ARG A 227 0.85 3.53 6.94
C ARG A 227 -0.06 2.98 5.87
N ILE A 228 0.53 2.48 4.81
CA ILE A 228 -0.15 1.65 3.82
C ILE A 228 -0.03 0.19 4.26
N MET A 229 -1.13 -0.54 4.22
CA MET A 229 -1.18 -1.95 4.57
C MET A 229 -2.02 -2.75 3.57
N ALA A 230 -1.67 -4.03 3.42
CA ALA A 230 -2.44 -5.00 2.67
C ALA A 230 -2.44 -6.33 3.42
N ASN A 231 -3.60 -6.97 3.57
CA ASN A 231 -3.70 -8.27 4.23
C ASN A 231 -4.82 -9.14 3.67
N VAL A 232 -4.76 -10.42 4.04
CA VAL A 232 -5.85 -11.37 3.90
C VAL A 232 -6.06 -12.01 5.26
N TRP A 233 -7.30 -12.14 5.70
CA TRP A 233 -7.58 -12.72 7.01
C TRP A 233 -8.88 -13.47 7.07
N LEU A 234 -8.93 -14.41 8.01
CA LEU A 234 -10.11 -15.20 8.30
C LEU A 234 -10.84 -14.60 9.51
N THR A 235 -12.15 -14.45 9.37
CA THR A 235 -13.02 -13.94 10.44
C THR A 235 -13.44 -15.04 11.41
N ASP A 236 -13.60 -14.68 12.66
CA ASP A 236 -14.29 -15.52 13.65
C ASP A 236 -15.78 -15.72 13.28
N SER A 237 -16.28 -16.96 13.45
CA SER A 237 -17.69 -17.32 13.22
C SER A 237 -18.71 -16.43 13.94
N HIS A 238 -18.35 -15.80 15.07
CA HIS A 238 -19.25 -14.89 15.79
C HIS A 238 -19.65 -13.65 14.97
N ILE A 239 -18.90 -13.31 13.92
CA ILE A 239 -19.21 -12.19 13.01
C ILE A 239 -19.57 -12.66 11.59
N SER A 240 -19.97 -13.93 11.42
CA SER A 240 -20.33 -14.49 10.11
C SER A 240 -21.54 -13.84 9.46
N ASN A 241 -22.36 -13.09 10.22
CA ASN A 241 -23.41 -12.25 9.67
C ASN A 241 -22.88 -11.08 8.81
N TRP A 242 -21.60 -10.73 8.94
CA TRP A 242 -20.93 -9.71 8.13
C TRP A 242 -20.15 -10.34 6.98
N ALA A 243 -19.13 -11.15 7.27
CA ALA A 243 -18.21 -11.69 6.25
C ALA A 243 -18.64 -13.05 5.66
N GLY A 244 -19.72 -13.66 6.19
CA GLY A 244 -20.14 -15.01 5.85
C GLY A 244 -19.51 -16.07 6.75
N GLU A 245 -20.10 -17.27 6.76
CA GLU A 245 -19.56 -18.42 7.48
C GLU A 245 -18.44 -19.06 6.65
N TYR A 246 -17.27 -19.30 7.25
CA TYR A 246 -16.18 -20.00 6.59
C TYR A 246 -16.41 -21.50 6.60
N ASP A 247 -16.29 -22.13 5.42
CA ASP A 247 -16.36 -23.58 5.25
C ASP A 247 -14.95 -24.11 4.98
N ASP A 248 -14.34 -24.71 6.01
CA ASP A 248 -12.98 -25.24 5.92
C ASP A 248 -12.90 -26.48 5.02
N ARG A 249 -12.52 -26.25 3.77
CA ARG A 249 -12.31 -27.30 2.77
C ARG A 249 -10.85 -27.74 2.64
N GLY A 250 -9.98 -27.30 3.55
CA GLY A 250 -8.54 -27.58 3.51
C GLY A 250 -7.81 -26.98 2.31
N GLN A 251 -8.39 -25.97 1.67
CA GLN A 251 -7.82 -25.27 0.51
C GLN A 251 -7.06 -24.01 0.95
N THR A 252 -6.06 -23.64 0.17
CA THR A 252 -5.39 -22.34 0.32
C THR A 252 -6.14 -21.31 -0.50
N SER A 253 -6.47 -20.18 0.13
CA SER A 253 -7.07 -19.03 -0.53
C SER A 253 -6.04 -17.93 -0.70
N THR A 254 -5.96 -17.31 -1.88
CA THR A 254 -4.91 -16.34 -2.19
C THR A 254 -5.49 -15.07 -2.81
N ALA A 255 -5.15 -13.92 -2.24
CA ALA A 255 -5.35 -12.62 -2.89
C ALA A 255 -4.05 -12.17 -3.54
N TYR A 256 -4.17 -11.36 -4.59
CA TYR A 256 -3.02 -10.81 -5.30
C TYR A 256 -3.04 -9.29 -5.31
N PHE A 257 -1.86 -8.69 -5.23
CA PHE A 257 -1.65 -7.25 -5.20
C PHE A 257 -0.47 -6.87 -6.09
N ARG A 258 -0.62 -5.81 -6.88
CA ARG A 258 0.47 -5.23 -7.68
C ARG A 258 0.30 -3.73 -7.85
N ASN A 259 1.35 -3.07 -8.35
CA ASN A 259 1.33 -1.64 -8.64
C ASN A 259 0.86 -0.77 -7.45
N ILE A 260 1.31 -1.08 -6.23
CA ILE A 260 1.00 -0.27 -5.06
C ILE A 260 1.74 1.06 -5.17
N SER A 261 1.03 2.18 -5.08
CA SER A 261 1.62 3.49 -5.25
C SER A 261 1.06 4.54 -4.31
N TYR A 262 1.86 5.58 -4.09
CA TYR A 262 1.47 6.77 -3.35
C TYR A 262 1.97 8.02 -4.07
N THR A 263 1.06 8.98 -4.24
CA THR A 263 1.36 10.32 -4.75
C THR A 263 0.92 11.38 -3.75
N GLN A 264 1.87 12.14 -3.21
CA GLN A 264 1.60 13.13 -2.18
C GLN A 264 0.83 14.35 -2.69
N GLY A 265 -0.13 14.81 -1.88
CA GLY A 265 -0.65 16.17 -1.96
C GLY A 265 -1.75 16.42 -3.00
N LYS A 266 -2.02 17.72 -3.23
CA LYS A 266 -3.24 18.19 -3.93
C LYS A 266 -3.27 17.91 -5.43
N HIS A 267 -2.11 17.63 -6.03
CA HIS A 267 -1.96 17.35 -7.46
C HIS A 267 -2.02 15.86 -7.79
N CYS A 268 -2.21 14.99 -6.80
CA CYS A 268 -2.42 13.58 -7.08
C CYS A 268 -3.74 13.40 -7.85
N THR A 269 -3.65 12.79 -9.02
CA THR A 269 -4.77 12.38 -9.86
C THR A 269 -4.73 10.88 -9.93
N ILE A 270 -5.85 10.25 -9.55
CA ILE A 270 -6.09 8.84 -9.81
C ILE A 270 -6.65 8.83 -11.23
N GLU A 271 -5.91 8.19 -12.13
CA GLU A 271 -6.30 7.96 -13.53
C GLU A 271 -6.82 6.54 -13.68
#